data_AF-A0A8S9LAY1-F1
#
_entry.id   AF-A0A8S9LAY1-F1
#
_cell.length_a   1.000
_cell.length_b   1.000
_cell.length_c   1.000
_cell.angle_alpha   90.00
_cell.angle_beta   90.00
_cell.angle_gamma   90.00
#
_symmetry.space_group_name_H-M   'P 1'
#
loop_
_entity.id
_entity.type
_entity.pdbx_description
1 polymer ?
#
loop_
_entity_poly.entity_id
_entity_poly.type
_entity_poly.pdbx_seq_one_letter_code
_entity_poly.pdbx_strand_id
1 'polypeptide(L)'
;MGSSPFRCVGSQLHRERDGGDQTTTTTTGGKKMPVRVVESNAPAQVSGRDPGNRSPLPRSSLLAAGQAFSGTQNVSNQQKEEAWRVNVQIQGVDLEHGYLCGTMEALNVPMADTPVITFWEGEIVDGKNYTFYTGKWEATREDDMRHWSKFPSFAPLQGQVESDGGRQLDLSNYPYIFMRWKEQYFVNVGTDCGLTIAGFYYVCFSCSDGSISGFYYDPNSSPFQKLELKTVNEGRSGFSFSSYELQ
;
A
#
# COMPACT_ATOMS: atom_id res chain seq x y z
N MET A 1 -5.19 12.51 -34.40
CA MET A 1 -4.56 13.75 -33.92
C MET A 1 -3.77 13.38 -32.69
N GLY A 2 -2.45 13.31 -32.81
CA GLY A 2 -1.56 12.77 -31.80
C GLY A 2 -1.18 13.83 -30.78
N SER A 3 -1.40 13.53 -29.50
CA SER A 3 -0.91 14.34 -28.38
C SER A 3 0.39 13.71 -27.88
N SER A 4 1.49 14.46 -27.98
CA SER A 4 2.78 14.10 -27.39
C SER A 4 2.72 14.15 -25.86
N PRO A 5 3.44 13.29 -25.12
CA PRO A 5 3.55 13.42 -23.68
C PRO A 5 4.52 14.54 -23.32
N PHE A 6 4.07 15.43 -22.43
CA PHE A 6 4.82 16.59 -21.96
C PHE A 6 6.04 16.16 -21.12
N ARG A 7 7.19 16.77 -21.43
CA ARG A 7 8.41 16.71 -20.62
C ARG A 7 8.21 17.55 -19.36
N CYS A 8 8.63 17.01 -18.21
CA CYS A 8 8.72 17.76 -16.97
C CYS A 8 9.85 18.79 -17.07
N VAL A 9 9.52 20.09 -17.03
CA VAL A 9 10.49 21.21 -16.99
C VAL A 9 10.41 21.83 -15.61
N GLY A 10 11.50 21.72 -14.85
CA GLY A 10 11.64 22.39 -13.56
C GLY A 10 11.91 23.89 -13.74
N SER A 11 11.22 24.71 -12.95
CA SER A 11 11.58 26.11 -12.76
C SER A 11 11.30 26.55 -11.33
N GLN A 12 12.38 26.97 -10.65
CA GLN A 12 12.38 27.69 -9.38
C GLN A 12 11.42 28.88 -9.42
N LEU A 13 10.85 29.25 -8.26
CA LEU A 13 10.84 30.65 -7.78
C LEU A 13 10.47 30.74 -6.29
N HIS A 14 11.15 31.67 -5.62
CA HIS A 14 11.06 32.08 -4.22
C HIS A 14 9.65 32.47 -3.74
N ARG A 15 9.36 32.25 -2.45
CA ARG A 15 8.83 33.31 -1.58
C ARG A 15 9.03 33.06 -0.08
N GLU A 16 9.18 34.19 0.60
CA GLU A 16 9.60 34.41 1.98
C GLU A 16 8.56 33.93 3.01
N ARG A 17 9.05 33.52 4.20
CA ARG A 17 8.22 33.25 5.39
C ARG A 17 8.03 34.53 6.19
N ASP A 18 6.78 34.80 6.54
CA ASP A 18 6.37 35.81 7.50
C ASP A 18 6.53 35.26 8.94
N GLY A 19 7.07 36.10 9.82
CA GLY A 19 7.32 35.83 11.23
C GLY A 19 6.09 36.17 12.08
N GLY A 20 5.85 35.39 13.14
CA GLY A 20 4.67 35.51 14.00
C GLY A 20 4.74 36.60 15.06
N ASP A 21 3.68 36.69 15.87
CA ASP A 21 3.80 36.89 17.32
C ASP A 21 2.52 36.53 18.10
N GLN A 22 2.76 36.31 19.38
CA GLN A 22 2.00 35.85 20.54
C GLN A 22 0.69 36.61 20.88
N THR A 23 -0.19 35.94 21.64
CA THR A 23 -0.89 36.60 22.77
C THR A 23 -1.41 35.61 23.84
N THR A 24 -0.73 35.65 24.99
CA THR A 24 -1.20 35.71 26.39
C THR A 24 -2.33 34.83 26.94
N THR A 25 -1.94 34.13 28.00
CA THR A 25 -2.67 33.52 29.12
C THR A 25 -3.60 34.45 29.90
N THR A 26 -4.69 33.89 30.45
CA THR A 26 -5.28 34.35 31.73
C THR A 26 -5.99 33.18 32.45
N THR A 27 -5.65 32.99 33.73
CA THR A 27 -6.15 31.96 34.65
C THR A 27 -7.14 32.57 35.65
N THR A 28 -8.20 31.85 36.00
CA THR A 28 -8.94 31.85 37.29
C THR A 28 -9.87 30.62 37.25
N GLY A 29 -10.05 29.72 38.22
CA GLY A 29 -9.80 29.69 39.67
C GLY A 29 -11.13 29.40 40.40
N GLY A 30 -11.45 28.13 40.72
CA GLY A 30 -12.71 27.76 41.40
C GLY A 30 -12.76 26.37 42.07
N LYS A 31 -12.45 26.36 43.38
CA LYS A 31 -12.67 25.42 44.52
C LYS A 31 -13.21 23.97 44.35
N LYS A 32 -12.49 23.06 45.02
CA LYS A 32 -12.81 21.68 45.49
C LYS A 32 -13.80 21.65 46.67
N MET A 33 -14.53 20.54 46.81
CA MET A 33 -14.82 19.84 48.10
C MET A 33 -14.91 18.30 47.87
N PRO A 34 -14.68 17.46 48.90
CA PRO A 34 -14.27 16.06 48.76
C PRO A 34 -15.37 15.03 49.11
N VAL A 35 -15.25 13.79 48.60
CA VAL A 35 -16.04 12.64 49.08
C VAL A 35 -15.11 11.44 49.30
N ARG A 36 -15.19 10.83 50.49
CA ARG A 36 -14.40 9.66 50.94
C ARG A 36 -15.20 8.36 50.82
N VAL A 37 -14.53 7.36 50.23
CA VAL A 37 -14.40 5.91 50.56
C VAL A 37 -15.63 5.08 50.97
N VAL A 38 -15.83 3.97 50.24
CA VAL A 38 -16.23 2.68 50.83
C VAL A 38 -15.41 1.56 50.16
N GLU A 39 -14.57 0.86 50.93
CA GLU A 39 -14.04 -0.48 50.58
C GLU A 39 -15.14 -1.52 50.77
N SER A 40 -15.28 -2.48 49.86
CA SER A 40 -15.38 -3.91 50.19
C SER A 40 -15.59 -4.82 48.97
N ASN A 41 -14.97 -6.00 49.10
CA ASN A 41 -15.12 -7.27 48.36
C ASN A 41 -14.45 -7.45 46.99
N ALA A 42 -13.33 -8.18 47.03
CA ALA A 42 -12.82 -8.99 45.93
C ALA A 42 -13.86 -10.06 45.50
N PRO A 43 -13.79 -10.51 44.23
CA PRO A 43 -13.43 -11.91 44.06
C PRO A 43 -12.49 -12.21 42.88
N ALA A 44 -11.83 -13.36 43.02
CA ALA A 44 -11.23 -14.24 42.03
C ALA A 44 -10.08 -13.70 41.17
N GLN A 45 -8.88 -14.17 41.53
CA GLN A 45 -7.75 -14.29 40.62
C GLN A 45 -8.16 -15.03 39.34
N VAL A 46 -8.16 -14.34 38.21
CA VAL A 46 -8.03 -14.99 36.90
C VAL A 46 -6.56 -15.26 36.69
N SER A 47 -6.25 -16.56 36.66
CA SER A 47 -4.96 -17.16 36.39
C SER A 47 -4.24 -16.49 35.21
N GLY A 48 -2.94 -16.29 35.38
CA GLY A 48 -2.05 -15.65 34.43
C GLY A 48 -2.26 -16.16 33.00
N ARG A 49 -2.50 -15.22 32.09
CA ARG A 49 -2.45 -15.47 30.65
C ARG A 49 -0.98 -15.51 30.26
N ASP A 50 -0.49 -16.71 30.07
CA ASP A 50 0.81 -17.02 29.49
C ASP A 50 1.02 -16.19 28.20
N PRO A 51 2.11 -15.42 28.03
CA PRO A 51 2.32 -14.62 26.82
C PRO A 51 2.68 -15.46 25.58
N GLY A 52 2.67 -16.80 25.69
CA GLY A 52 3.25 -17.72 24.72
C GLY A 52 2.33 -18.35 23.67
N ASN A 53 1.01 -18.14 23.69
CA ASN A 53 0.12 -18.86 22.78
C ASN A 53 -0.73 -17.92 21.89
N ARG A 54 -0.07 -17.22 20.98
CA ARG A 54 -0.75 -16.63 19.82
C ARG A 54 -0.85 -17.72 18.76
N SER A 55 -2.07 -18.20 18.51
CA SER A 55 -2.36 -18.95 17.29
C SER A 55 -1.82 -18.17 16.08
N PRO A 56 -1.13 -18.81 15.11
CA PRO A 56 -0.68 -18.12 13.92
C PRO A 56 -1.85 -17.37 13.30
N LEU A 57 -1.69 -16.08 13.05
CA LEU A 57 -2.72 -15.32 12.35
C LEU A 57 -2.89 -15.94 10.96
N PRO A 58 -4.12 -15.97 10.40
CA PRO A 58 -4.34 -16.41 9.02
C PRO A 58 -3.41 -15.65 8.06
N ARG A 59 -2.93 -16.32 6.99
CA ARG A 59 -1.94 -15.78 6.04
C ARG A 59 -2.32 -14.43 5.43
N SER A 60 -3.62 -14.15 5.30
CA SER A 60 -4.18 -12.91 4.77
C SER A 60 -4.58 -11.88 5.82
N SER A 61 -4.39 -12.14 7.11
CA SER A 61 -4.79 -11.19 8.16
C SER A 61 -4.10 -9.82 8.06
N LEU A 62 -2.92 -9.81 7.44
CA LEU A 62 -2.15 -8.60 7.17
C LEU A 62 -2.49 -7.97 5.81
N LEU A 63 -3.21 -8.68 4.93
CA LEU A 63 -3.77 -8.19 3.67
C LEU A 63 -5.30 -8.20 3.78
N ALA A 64 -5.84 -7.25 4.55
CA ALA A 64 -7.26 -7.15 4.83
C ALA A 64 -7.74 -5.70 4.65
N ALA A 65 -9.05 -5.55 4.42
CA ALA A 65 -9.68 -4.24 4.39
C ALA A 65 -9.38 -3.44 5.68
N GLY A 66 -9.06 -2.17 5.51
CA GLY A 66 -8.63 -1.26 6.57
C GLY A 66 -7.12 -1.27 6.83
N GLN A 67 -6.35 -2.23 6.31
CA GLN A 67 -4.91 -2.22 6.53
C GLN A 67 -4.20 -1.09 5.80
N ALA A 68 -3.29 -0.45 6.53
CA ALA A 68 -2.50 0.67 6.06
C ALA A 68 -1.02 0.32 5.96
N PHE A 69 -0.37 0.84 4.93
CA PHE A 69 1.04 0.65 4.65
C PHE A 69 1.69 1.99 4.35
N SER A 70 2.96 2.14 4.69
CA SER A 70 3.73 3.34 4.37
C SER A 70 5.14 2.95 3.98
N GLY A 71 5.73 3.76 3.10
CA GLY A 71 7.10 3.59 2.66
C GLY A 71 7.43 4.52 1.51
N THR A 72 8.12 4.03 0.49
CA THR A 72 8.68 4.88 -0.57
C THR A 72 8.46 4.32 -1.97
N GLN A 73 8.33 5.23 -2.92
CA GLN A 73 8.51 4.98 -4.34
C GLN A 73 9.80 5.64 -4.81
N ASN A 74 10.73 4.81 -5.29
CA ASN A 74 12.01 5.25 -5.82
C ASN A 74 11.88 5.48 -7.32
N VAL A 75 11.92 6.75 -7.71
CA VAL A 75 11.85 7.20 -9.10
C VAL A 75 13.26 7.62 -9.51
N SER A 76 13.83 6.90 -10.47
CA SER A 76 15.11 7.30 -11.07
C SER A 76 14.84 7.92 -12.44
N ASN A 77 15.23 9.18 -12.61
CA ASN A 77 15.42 9.77 -13.94
C ASN A 77 16.92 9.94 -14.20
N GLN A 78 17.31 10.08 -15.47
CA GLN A 78 18.71 10.14 -15.94
C GLN A 78 19.61 11.20 -15.24
N GLN A 79 19.03 12.08 -14.43
CA GLN A 79 19.72 13.17 -13.75
C GLN A 79 19.57 13.17 -12.22
N LYS A 80 18.62 12.39 -11.65
CA LYS A 80 18.32 12.44 -10.21
C LYS A 80 17.58 11.19 -9.76
N GLU A 81 18.01 10.64 -8.63
CA GLU A 81 17.24 9.68 -7.84
C GLU A 81 16.35 10.44 -6.87
N GLU A 82 15.06 10.15 -6.90
CA GLU A 82 14.09 10.68 -5.96
C GLU A 82 13.37 9.52 -5.26
N ALA A 83 13.08 9.70 -3.98
CA ALA A 83 12.26 8.78 -3.20
C ALA A 83 11.06 9.55 -2.65
N TRP A 84 9.88 9.29 -3.20
CA TRP A 84 8.64 9.89 -2.73
C TRP A 84 8.06 9.03 -1.63
N ARG A 85 7.55 9.66 -0.56
CA ARG A 85 6.85 8.91 0.49
C ARG A 85 5.49 8.51 -0.05
N VAL A 86 5.11 7.26 0.19
CA VAL A 86 3.85 6.69 -0.25
C VAL A 86 3.11 6.08 0.94
N ASN A 87 1.83 6.36 1.05
CA ASN A 87 0.91 5.67 1.95
C ASN A 87 -0.11 4.89 1.14
N VAL A 88 -0.45 3.68 1.56
CA VAL A 88 -1.46 2.85 0.91
C VAL A 88 -2.47 2.39 1.95
N GLN A 89 -3.74 2.40 1.59
CA GLN A 89 -4.81 1.81 2.40
C GLN A 89 -5.60 0.81 1.57
N ILE A 90 -5.69 -0.41 2.07
CA ILE A 90 -6.54 -1.46 1.49
C ILE A 90 -7.98 -1.18 1.90
N GLN A 91 -8.88 -1.08 0.93
CA GLN A 91 -10.29 -0.77 1.17
C GLN A 91 -11.18 -2.01 1.04
N GLY A 92 -10.84 -2.92 0.11
CA GLY A 92 -11.58 -4.16 -0.11
C GLY A 92 -10.65 -5.29 -0.54
N VAL A 93 -10.99 -6.51 -0.15
CA VAL A 93 -10.29 -7.75 -0.55
C VAL A 93 -11.33 -8.83 -0.80
N ASP A 94 -11.28 -9.44 -1.97
CA ASP A 94 -12.07 -10.60 -2.37
C ASP A 94 -11.12 -11.66 -2.92
N LEU A 95 -10.72 -12.59 -2.05
CA LEU A 95 -9.78 -13.65 -2.40
C LEU A 95 -10.38 -14.69 -3.35
N GLU A 96 -11.71 -14.82 -3.39
CA GLU A 96 -12.38 -15.81 -4.23
C GLU A 96 -12.30 -15.42 -5.71
N HIS A 97 -12.51 -14.13 -5.99
CA HIS A 97 -12.42 -13.56 -7.34
C HIS A 97 -11.02 -13.00 -7.66
N GLY A 98 -10.07 -13.11 -6.73
CA GLY A 98 -8.71 -12.62 -6.91
C GLY A 98 -8.64 -11.09 -7.04
N TYR A 99 -9.50 -10.37 -6.31
CA TYR A 99 -9.63 -8.92 -6.38
C TYR A 99 -9.23 -8.25 -5.06
N LEU A 100 -8.70 -7.05 -5.16
CA LEU A 100 -8.56 -6.12 -4.03
C LEU A 100 -8.54 -4.70 -4.56
N CYS A 101 -8.80 -3.72 -3.70
CA CYS A 101 -8.73 -2.32 -4.08
C CYS A 101 -8.32 -1.44 -2.91
N GLY A 102 -7.95 -0.21 -3.23
CA GLY A 102 -7.53 0.74 -2.21
C GLY A 102 -7.19 2.10 -2.78
N THR A 103 -6.58 2.90 -1.91
CA THR A 103 -6.00 4.20 -2.28
C THR A 103 -4.50 4.20 -2.10
N MET A 104 -3.81 4.96 -2.94
CA MET A 104 -2.40 5.27 -2.81
C MET A 104 -2.26 6.79 -2.71
N GLU A 105 -1.50 7.26 -1.73
CA GLU A 105 -1.21 8.67 -1.49
C GLU A 105 0.30 8.88 -1.68
N ALA A 106 0.67 9.67 -2.69
CA ALA A 106 2.04 10.09 -2.95
C ALA A 106 2.29 11.49 -2.35
N LEU A 107 3.27 11.58 -1.45
CA LEU A 107 3.66 12.82 -0.79
C LEU A 107 4.93 13.39 -1.41
N ASN A 108 5.05 14.73 -1.35
CA ASN A 108 6.19 15.49 -1.85
C ASN A 108 6.45 15.31 -3.36
N VAL A 109 5.38 15.14 -4.12
CA VAL A 109 5.43 15.16 -5.59
C VAL A 109 5.89 16.56 -6.02
N PRO A 110 6.95 16.71 -6.85
CA PRO A 110 7.60 18.01 -7.10
C PRO A 110 6.69 19.14 -7.59
N MET A 111 5.54 18.81 -8.18
CA MET A 111 4.60 19.76 -8.80
C MET A 111 3.24 19.85 -8.09
N ALA A 112 3.08 19.19 -6.93
CA ALA A 112 1.80 19.17 -6.22
C ALA A 112 1.89 19.87 -4.85
N ASP A 113 1.02 20.85 -4.63
CA ASP A 113 0.90 21.57 -3.34
C ASP A 113 0.27 20.70 -2.23
N THR A 114 -0.37 19.59 -2.62
CA THR A 114 -1.00 18.63 -1.73
C THR A 114 -0.61 17.21 -2.12
N PRO A 115 -0.69 16.23 -1.21
CA PRO A 115 -0.50 14.82 -1.57
C PRO A 115 -1.42 14.42 -2.72
N VAL A 116 -0.91 13.63 -3.66
CA VAL A 116 -1.70 13.12 -4.78
C VAL A 116 -2.28 11.77 -4.37
N ILE A 117 -3.61 11.65 -4.39
CA ILE A 117 -4.32 10.42 -4.04
C ILE A 117 -4.92 9.80 -5.30
N THR A 118 -4.69 8.51 -5.46
CA THR A 118 -5.25 7.70 -6.55
C THR A 118 -6.03 6.53 -6.00
N PHE A 119 -7.11 6.15 -6.67
CA PHE A 119 -7.79 4.89 -6.44
C PHE A 119 -7.21 3.83 -7.36
N TRP A 120 -7.02 2.63 -6.83
CA TRP A 120 -6.47 1.51 -7.59
C TRP A 120 -7.25 0.23 -7.34
N GLU A 121 -7.24 -0.62 -8.37
CA GLU A 121 -7.77 -1.97 -8.32
C GLU A 121 -6.63 -2.97 -8.54
N GLY A 122 -6.73 -4.13 -7.92
CA GLY A 122 -5.69 -5.13 -7.90
C GLY A 122 -6.19 -6.50 -8.30
N GLU A 123 -5.29 -7.26 -8.92
CA GLU A 123 -5.46 -8.66 -9.25
C GLU A 123 -4.54 -9.50 -8.38
N ILE A 124 -5.06 -10.54 -7.74
CA ILE A 124 -4.28 -11.53 -7.01
C ILE A 124 -3.93 -12.66 -7.97
N VAL A 125 -2.63 -12.90 -8.14
CA VAL A 125 -2.12 -13.98 -9.01
C VAL A 125 -2.21 -15.29 -8.24
N ASP A 126 -3.19 -16.11 -8.62
CA ASP A 126 -3.53 -17.37 -7.95
C ASP A 126 -3.50 -18.59 -8.90
N GLY A 127 -3.20 -18.38 -10.19
CA GLY A 127 -3.20 -19.42 -11.22
C GLY A 127 -4.59 -19.84 -11.72
N LYS A 128 -5.67 -19.37 -11.08
CA LYS A 128 -7.07 -19.70 -11.40
C LYS A 128 -7.78 -18.51 -12.03
N ASN A 129 -7.92 -17.41 -11.28
CA ASN A 129 -8.52 -16.17 -11.74
C ASN A 129 -7.50 -15.39 -12.58
N TYR A 130 -6.25 -15.36 -12.12
CA TYR A 130 -5.18 -14.61 -12.76
C TYR A 130 -3.87 -15.38 -12.77
N THR A 131 -3.20 -15.37 -13.93
CA THR A 131 -1.89 -15.98 -14.14
C THR A 131 -0.75 -14.96 -13.99
N PHE A 132 0.51 -15.42 -14.01
CA PHE A 132 1.65 -14.52 -14.02
C PHE A 132 1.82 -13.76 -15.34
N TYR A 133 1.22 -14.23 -16.43
CA TYR A 133 1.16 -13.47 -17.68
C TYR A 133 -0.01 -12.49 -17.67
N THR A 134 0.29 -11.21 -17.87
CA THR A 134 -0.68 -10.12 -17.75
C THR A 134 -1.62 -10.06 -18.95
N GLY A 135 -1.09 -10.10 -20.17
CA GLY A 135 -1.89 -10.12 -21.41
C GLY A 135 -2.72 -8.86 -21.67
N LYS A 136 -2.46 -7.78 -20.93
CA LYS A 136 -3.09 -6.46 -21.03
C LYS A 136 -2.14 -5.37 -20.53
N TRP A 137 -2.58 -4.11 -20.57
CA TRP A 137 -1.79 -2.95 -20.13
C TRP A 137 -0.42 -2.87 -20.82
N GLU A 138 -0.38 -3.27 -22.10
CA GLU A 138 0.80 -3.30 -22.96
C GLU A 138 1.96 -4.21 -22.48
N ALA A 139 1.77 -4.96 -21.40
CA ALA A 139 2.77 -5.91 -20.90
C ALA A 139 2.80 -7.18 -21.74
N THR A 140 3.97 -7.44 -22.33
CA THR A 140 4.29 -8.72 -23.00
C THR A 140 4.69 -9.78 -21.98
N ARG A 141 4.75 -11.06 -22.40
CA ARG A 141 5.25 -12.15 -21.53
C ARG A 141 6.69 -11.92 -21.12
N GLU A 142 7.50 -11.33 -22.01
CA GLU A 142 8.88 -10.98 -21.76
C GLU A 142 9.00 -9.83 -20.75
N ASP A 143 8.06 -8.88 -20.76
CA ASP A 143 7.96 -7.86 -19.71
C ASP A 143 7.58 -8.48 -18.36
N ASP A 144 6.56 -9.35 -18.35
CA ASP A 144 6.10 -10.07 -17.14
C ASP A 144 7.27 -10.82 -16.49
N MET A 145 7.99 -11.64 -17.27
CA MET A 145 9.11 -12.41 -16.76
C MET A 145 10.23 -11.51 -16.22
N ARG A 146 10.54 -10.40 -16.90
CA ARG A 146 11.56 -9.44 -16.44
C ARG A 146 11.19 -8.77 -15.13
N HIS A 147 9.92 -8.46 -14.89
CA HIS A 147 9.46 -7.82 -13.66
C HIS A 147 9.31 -8.82 -12.52
N TRP A 148 8.68 -9.98 -12.76
CA TRP A 148 8.54 -11.01 -11.74
C TRP A 148 9.90 -11.52 -11.24
N SER A 149 10.89 -11.65 -12.13
CA SER A 149 12.25 -12.06 -11.76
C SER A 149 12.99 -11.05 -10.85
N LYS A 150 12.45 -9.85 -10.63
CA LYS A 150 13.00 -8.90 -9.64
C LYS A 150 12.68 -9.30 -8.21
N PHE A 151 11.67 -10.13 -8.00
CA PHE A 151 11.33 -10.64 -6.67
C PHE A 151 12.11 -11.94 -6.41
N PRO A 152 12.95 -12.01 -5.36
CA PRO A 152 13.61 -13.26 -4.99
C PRO A 152 12.63 -14.41 -4.70
N SER A 153 11.43 -14.07 -4.21
CA SER A 153 10.33 -15.01 -4.00
C SER A 153 9.77 -15.60 -5.30
N PHE A 154 10.05 -15.04 -6.47
CA PHE A 154 9.61 -15.61 -7.74
C PHE A 154 10.54 -16.71 -8.27
N ALA A 155 11.83 -16.68 -7.89
CA ALA A 155 12.84 -17.59 -8.43
C ALA A 155 12.45 -19.09 -8.36
N PRO A 156 11.85 -19.61 -7.27
CA PRO A 156 11.41 -21.01 -7.21
C PRO A 156 10.24 -21.35 -8.15
N LEU A 157 9.49 -20.36 -8.60
CA LEU A 157 8.29 -20.51 -9.42
C LEU A 157 8.59 -20.36 -10.92
N GLN A 158 9.72 -19.73 -11.27
CA GLN A 158 10.05 -19.28 -12.61
C GLN A 158 9.88 -20.36 -13.68
N GLY A 159 10.42 -21.56 -13.47
CA GLY A 159 10.35 -22.63 -14.48
C GLY A 159 8.93 -23.08 -14.80
N GLN A 160 8.04 -23.16 -13.79
CA GLN A 160 6.63 -23.50 -14.03
C GLN A 160 5.91 -22.35 -14.74
N VAL A 161 6.20 -21.10 -14.34
CA VAL A 161 5.61 -19.92 -14.97
C VAL A 161 6.00 -19.80 -16.44
N GLU A 162 7.25 -20.08 -16.80
CA GLU A 162 7.71 -20.14 -18.19
C GLU A 162 6.96 -21.22 -18.99
N SER A 163 6.63 -22.34 -18.35
CA SER A 163 5.93 -23.44 -19.00
C SER A 163 4.45 -23.16 -19.26
N ASP A 164 3.71 -22.63 -18.27
CA ASP A 164 2.25 -22.53 -18.35
C ASP A 164 1.63 -21.24 -17.79
N GLY A 165 2.45 -20.23 -17.47
CA GLY A 165 2.02 -18.99 -16.85
C GLY A 165 1.70 -19.11 -15.36
N GLY A 166 2.02 -20.24 -14.72
CA GLY A 166 1.76 -20.52 -13.31
C GLY A 166 0.40 -21.17 -13.05
N ARG A 167 -0.26 -21.73 -14.07
CA ARG A 167 -1.60 -22.35 -13.94
C ARG A 167 -1.60 -23.62 -13.08
N GLN A 168 -0.48 -24.34 -13.04
CA GLN A 168 -0.33 -25.55 -12.24
C GLN A 168 0.38 -25.31 -10.90
N LEU A 169 0.69 -24.05 -10.54
CA LEU A 169 1.30 -23.75 -9.26
C LEU A 169 0.27 -23.85 -8.13
N ASP A 170 0.62 -24.60 -7.08
CA ASP A 170 -0.09 -24.51 -5.81
C ASP A 170 0.48 -23.35 -4.97
N LEU A 171 -0.20 -22.21 -5.03
CA LEU A 171 0.16 -21.02 -4.26
C LEU A 171 -0.52 -20.96 -2.88
N SER A 172 -1.39 -21.91 -2.54
CA SER A 172 -2.19 -21.87 -1.30
C SER A 172 -1.34 -21.83 -0.02
N ASN A 173 -0.16 -22.45 -0.07
CA ASN A 173 0.81 -22.53 1.02
C ASN A 173 2.07 -21.69 0.79
N TYR A 174 2.14 -20.94 -0.32
CA TYR A 174 3.30 -20.14 -0.63
C TYR A 174 3.39 -18.93 0.33
N PRO A 175 4.58 -18.56 0.84
CA PRO A 175 4.71 -17.51 1.85
C PRO A 175 4.56 -16.08 1.30
N TYR A 176 4.30 -15.96 -0.01
CA TYR A 176 4.15 -14.68 -0.70
C TYR A 176 2.89 -14.68 -1.56
N ILE A 177 2.22 -13.52 -1.64
CA ILE A 177 1.11 -13.27 -2.53
C ILE A 177 1.59 -12.32 -3.63
N PHE A 178 1.47 -12.75 -4.87
CA PHE A 178 1.79 -11.92 -6.03
C PHE A 178 0.52 -11.22 -6.50
N MET A 179 0.64 -9.95 -6.87
CA MET A 179 -0.49 -9.14 -7.30
C MET A 179 -0.09 -8.18 -8.41
N ARG A 180 -1.07 -7.65 -9.12
CA ARG A 180 -0.89 -6.46 -9.97
C ARG A 180 -1.81 -5.35 -9.51
N TRP A 181 -1.31 -4.14 -9.32
CA TRP A 181 -2.14 -2.98 -8.92
C TRP A 181 -2.20 -1.96 -10.05
N LYS A 182 -3.41 -1.62 -10.48
CA LYS A 182 -3.69 -0.64 -11.53
C LYS A 182 -4.46 0.54 -10.95
N GLU A 183 -3.83 1.69 -10.94
CA GLU A 183 -4.49 2.96 -10.63
C GLU A 183 -5.51 3.29 -11.73
N GLN A 184 -6.71 3.68 -11.31
CA GLN A 184 -7.85 3.94 -12.19
C GLN A 184 -8.05 5.43 -12.41
N TYR A 185 -7.98 6.23 -11.33
CA TYR A 185 -8.22 7.67 -11.38
C TYR A 185 -7.59 8.39 -10.19
N PHE A 186 -7.35 9.69 -10.37
CA PHE A 186 -7.01 10.61 -9.30
C PHE A 186 -8.25 10.97 -8.47
N VAL A 187 -8.12 11.00 -7.15
CA VAL A 187 -9.22 11.24 -6.22
C VAL A 187 -9.37 12.72 -5.90
N ASN A 188 -8.26 13.42 -5.65
CA ASN A 188 -8.26 14.79 -5.12
C ASN A 188 -7.61 15.83 -6.05
N VAL A 189 -7.04 15.40 -7.18
CA VAL A 189 -6.36 16.28 -8.15
C VAL A 189 -6.77 15.94 -9.58
N GLY A 190 -6.49 16.86 -10.52
CA GLY A 190 -6.63 16.63 -11.94
C GLY A 190 -5.44 15.86 -12.54
N THR A 191 -5.56 15.51 -13.82
CA THR A 191 -4.51 14.81 -14.59
C THR A 191 -3.28 15.69 -14.87
N ASP A 192 -3.35 16.97 -14.56
CA ASP A 192 -2.31 17.98 -14.74
C ASP A 192 -1.35 18.10 -13.55
N CYS A 193 -1.45 17.23 -12.54
CA CYS A 193 -0.58 17.21 -11.35
C CYS A 193 0.87 16.74 -11.60
N GLY A 194 1.22 16.43 -12.86
CA GLY A 194 2.58 16.03 -13.25
C GLY A 194 2.93 14.57 -12.95
N LEU A 195 1.96 13.75 -12.53
CA LEU A 195 2.11 12.30 -12.39
C LEU A 195 1.34 11.54 -13.47
N THR A 196 1.89 10.41 -13.90
CA THR A 196 1.19 9.45 -14.76
C THR A 196 0.72 8.26 -13.92
N ILE A 197 -0.50 7.81 -14.20
CA ILE A 197 -1.08 6.57 -13.66
C ILE A 197 -1.41 5.57 -14.78
N ALA A 198 -0.82 5.75 -15.97
CA ALA A 198 -1.14 4.95 -17.15
C ALA A 198 -0.74 3.48 -16.99
N GLY A 199 0.39 3.23 -16.33
CA GLY A 199 0.93 1.92 -16.04
C GLY A 199 0.25 1.19 -14.90
N PHE A 200 0.92 0.16 -14.41
CA PHE A 200 0.52 -0.65 -13.27
C PHE A 200 1.74 -1.13 -12.48
N TYR A 201 1.50 -1.72 -11.32
CA TYR A 201 2.55 -2.28 -10.47
C TYR A 201 2.51 -3.80 -10.50
N TYR A 202 3.67 -4.43 -10.67
CA TYR A 202 3.89 -5.79 -10.20
C TYR A 202 4.15 -5.73 -8.70
N VAL A 203 3.48 -6.55 -7.91
CA VAL A 203 3.51 -6.46 -6.44
C VAL A 203 3.73 -7.84 -5.83
N CYS A 204 4.55 -7.89 -4.79
CA CYS A 204 4.80 -9.06 -3.97
C CYS A 204 4.56 -8.69 -2.50
N PHE A 205 3.65 -9.40 -1.85
CA PHE A 205 3.30 -9.24 -0.45
C PHE A 205 3.84 -10.42 0.36
N SER A 206 4.53 -10.15 1.46
CA SER A 206 5.02 -11.17 2.40
C SER A 206 3.95 -11.48 3.45
N CYS A 207 3.49 -12.72 3.50
CA CYS A 207 2.51 -13.17 4.51
C CYS A 207 3.09 -13.20 5.93
N SER A 208 4.42 -13.16 6.07
CA SER A 208 5.10 -13.31 7.36
C SER A 208 5.17 -12.01 8.17
N ASP A 209 5.40 -10.89 7.49
CA ASP A 209 5.63 -9.58 8.12
C ASP A 209 4.78 -8.45 7.51
N GLY A 210 3.99 -8.74 6.47
CA GLY A 210 3.16 -7.77 5.78
C GLY A 210 3.96 -6.76 4.94
N SER A 211 5.24 -7.02 4.67
CA SER A 211 6.01 -6.16 3.76
C SER A 211 5.48 -6.27 2.33
N ILE A 212 5.47 -5.15 1.62
CA ILE A 212 5.10 -5.06 0.21
C ILE A 212 6.31 -4.54 -0.56
N SER A 213 6.67 -5.26 -1.61
CA SER A 213 7.60 -4.79 -2.63
C SER A 213 6.87 -4.74 -3.97
N GLY A 214 7.14 -3.72 -4.77
CA GLY A 214 6.59 -3.62 -6.11
C GLY A 214 7.52 -2.94 -7.09
N PHE A 215 7.20 -3.10 -8.37
CA PHE A 215 7.86 -2.43 -9.48
C PHE A 215 6.81 -1.88 -10.43
N TYR A 216 6.86 -0.57 -10.66
CA TYR A 216 6.01 0.08 -11.64
C TYR A 216 6.44 -0.30 -13.06
N TYR A 217 5.44 -0.52 -13.92
CA TYR A 217 5.59 -0.79 -15.33
C TYR A 217 4.71 0.17 -16.14
N ASP A 218 5.36 0.87 -17.06
CA ASP A 218 4.75 1.62 -18.16
C ASP A 218 5.81 1.68 -19.27
N PRO A 219 5.48 1.28 -20.52
CA PRO A 219 6.44 1.29 -21.63
C PRO A 219 7.04 2.67 -21.91
N ASN A 220 6.38 3.75 -21.47
CA ASN A 220 6.81 5.13 -21.70
C ASN A 220 7.56 5.74 -20.51
N SER A 221 7.74 4.98 -19.43
CA SER A 221 8.38 5.44 -18.19
C SER A 221 9.73 4.76 -17.95
N SER A 222 10.56 5.35 -17.08
CA SER A 222 11.76 4.68 -16.59
C SER A 222 11.36 3.34 -15.94
N PRO A 223 12.02 2.22 -16.30
CA PRO A 223 11.62 0.90 -15.84
C PRO A 223 12.01 0.67 -14.38
N PHE A 224 11.34 -0.29 -13.73
CA PHE A 224 11.67 -0.78 -12.39
C PHE A 224 11.70 0.28 -11.29
N GLN A 225 10.84 1.29 -11.38
CA GLN A 225 10.63 2.22 -10.25
C GLN A 225 10.08 1.42 -9.08
N LYS A 226 10.83 1.40 -7.98
CA LYS A 226 10.64 0.44 -6.89
C LYS A 226 9.70 1.02 -5.84
N LEU A 227 8.68 0.26 -5.49
CA LEU A 227 7.77 0.52 -4.38
C LEU A 227 8.17 -0.37 -3.20
N GLU A 228 8.31 0.20 -2.02
CA GLU A 228 8.60 -0.54 -0.78
C GLU A 228 7.69 -0.01 0.32
N LEU A 229 6.85 -0.86 0.89
CA LEU A 229 5.92 -0.49 1.94
C LEU A 229 5.99 -1.47 3.12
N LYS A 230 5.74 -0.94 4.32
CA LYS A 230 5.59 -1.73 5.55
C LYS A 230 4.26 -1.42 6.20
N THR A 231 3.71 -2.39 6.91
CA THR A 231 2.50 -2.22 7.72
C THR A 231 2.67 -1.04 8.69
N VAL A 232 1.70 -0.13 8.70
CA VAL A 232 1.64 0.93 9.68
C VAL A 232 0.85 0.40 10.87
N ASN A 233 1.57 0.04 11.93
CA ASN A 233 0.96 -0.27 13.22
C ASN A 233 0.60 1.04 13.95
N GLU A 234 -0.19 1.91 13.32
CA GLU A 234 -0.88 2.94 14.11
C GLU A 234 -1.85 2.18 15.01
N GLY A 235 -1.57 2.21 16.31
CA GLY A 235 -2.02 1.23 17.28
C GLY A 235 -3.46 0.83 17.08
N ARG A 236 -3.72 -0.49 17.02
CA ARG A 236 -5.02 -1.19 16.88
C ARG A 236 -6.18 -0.53 17.66
N SER A 237 -6.64 0.64 17.22
CA SER A 237 -7.91 1.27 17.59
C SER A 237 -8.92 1.15 16.45
N GLY A 238 -8.49 0.66 15.28
CA GLY A 238 -9.39 0.18 14.24
C GLY A 238 -9.91 -1.21 14.60
N PHE A 239 -11.20 -1.31 14.88
CA PHE A 239 -11.90 -2.58 14.90
C PHE A 239 -11.80 -3.20 13.50
N SER A 240 -11.31 -4.43 13.37
CA SER A 240 -11.61 -5.24 12.20
C SER A 240 -13.12 -5.43 12.22
N PHE A 241 -13.83 -4.79 11.29
CA PHE A 241 -15.26 -5.00 11.15
C PHE A 241 -15.46 -6.42 10.62
N SER A 242 -16.40 -7.15 11.21
CA SER A 242 -16.85 -8.41 10.65
C SER A 242 -17.32 -8.14 9.22
N SER A 243 -16.86 -8.95 8.26
CA SER A 243 -17.34 -8.90 6.88
C SER A 243 -18.88 -8.93 6.89
N TYR A 244 -19.50 -7.93 6.26
CA TYR A 244 -20.94 -7.95 6.03
C TYR A 244 -21.21 -8.62 4.69
N GLU A 245 -22.08 -9.61 4.70
CA GLU A 245 -22.62 -10.26 3.51
C GLU A 245 -24.09 -9.84 3.43
N LEU A 246 -24.48 -9.17 2.34
CA LEU A 246 -25.88 -8.84 2.09
C LEU A 246 -26.55 -10.07 1.49
N GLN A 247 -27.54 -10.61 2.21
CA GLN A 247 -28.46 -11.66 1.72
C GLN A 247 -29.43 -11.14 0.66
#